data_AF-A0A2V7KBY1-F1
#
_entry.id   AF-A0A2V7KBY1-F1
#
_cell.length_a   1.000
_cell.length_b   1.000
_cell.length_c   1.000
_cell.angle_alpha   90.00
_cell.angle_beta   90.00
_cell.angle_gamma   90.00
#
_symmetry.space_group_name_H-M   'P 1'
#
loop_
_entity.id
_entity.type
_entity.pdbx_description
1 polymer ?
#
loop_
_entity_poly.entity_id
_entity_poly.type
_entity_poly.pdbx_seq_one_letter_code
_entity_poly.pdbx_strand_id
1 'polypeptide(L)'
;MPAQPARYTPAAATDTVVHDLPPIRFDGQPIDIRLSLRRTEDGFWRGRILFGAEGTEAERSSAEIFCAGTEQDLWQSVRDLRDHHLRDLYRSLL
;
A
#
# COMPACT_ATOMS: atom_id res chain seq x y z
N MET A 1 30.17 -21.75 2.50
CA MET A 1 29.16 -21.30 1.54
C MET A 1 28.66 -19.94 2.02
N PRO A 2 29.00 -18.81 1.38
CA PRO A 2 28.43 -17.51 1.77
C PRO A 2 27.02 -17.39 1.21
N ALA A 3 26.03 -17.22 2.08
CA ALA A 3 24.63 -17.01 1.70
C ALA A 3 24.50 -15.63 1.03
N GLN A 4 24.12 -15.62 -0.26
CA GLN A 4 23.72 -14.39 -0.94
C GLN A 4 22.45 -13.84 -0.26
N PRO A 5 22.37 -12.53 0.03
CA PRO A 5 21.11 -11.94 0.41
C PRO A 5 20.18 -12.01 -0.80
N ALA A 6 19.05 -12.69 -0.65
CA ALA A 6 17.99 -12.69 -1.65
C ALA A 6 17.57 -11.23 -1.87
N ARG A 7 18.04 -10.62 -2.97
CA ARG A 7 17.47 -9.38 -3.47
C ARG A 7 16.02 -9.68 -3.79
N TYR A 8 15.12 -9.02 -3.09
CA TYR A 8 13.71 -8.98 -3.44
C TYR A 8 13.60 -8.38 -4.84
N THR A 9 13.48 -9.23 -5.85
CA THR A 9 13.10 -8.83 -7.20
C THR A 9 11.59 -8.64 -7.19
N PRO A 10 11.04 -7.44 -7.46
CA PRO A 10 9.59 -7.30 -7.58
C PRO A 10 9.12 -8.24 -8.70
N ALA A 11 8.27 -9.19 -8.32
CA ALA A 11 7.68 -10.15 -9.26
C ALA A 11 6.91 -9.40 -10.36
N ALA A 12 6.88 -10.01 -11.55
CA ALA A 12 6.28 -9.49 -12.76
C ALA A 12 4.86 -8.93 -12.53
N ALA A 13 4.50 -7.90 -13.30
CA ALA A 13 3.23 -7.19 -13.26
C ALA A 13 2.06 -8.16 -13.50
N THR A 14 1.59 -8.75 -12.42
CA THR A 14 0.25 -9.29 -12.29
C THR A 14 -0.66 -8.08 -12.14
N ASP A 15 -1.80 -8.03 -12.86
CA ASP A 15 -2.72 -6.89 -12.91
C ASP A 15 -2.76 -6.13 -11.58
N THR A 16 -2.13 -4.97 -11.57
CA THR A 16 -2.05 -4.12 -10.39
C THR A 16 -3.24 -3.20 -10.42
N VAL A 17 -4.13 -3.36 -9.46
CA VAL A 17 -5.34 -2.54 -9.33
C VAL A 17 -5.04 -1.44 -8.32
N VAL A 18 -5.42 -0.20 -8.64
CA VAL A 18 -5.25 0.95 -7.75
C VAL A 18 -6.62 1.51 -7.41
N HIS A 19 -6.88 1.67 -6.12
CA HIS A 19 -8.10 2.27 -5.59
C HIS A 19 -7.79 3.56 -4.85
N ASP A 20 -8.51 4.62 -5.15
CA ASP A 20 -8.40 5.88 -4.44
C ASP A 20 -9.17 5.84 -3.10
N LEU A 21 -8.50 6.26 -2.04
CA LEU A 21 -9.06 6.40 -0.70
C LEU A 21 -9.31 7.89 -0.40
N PRO A 22 -10.22 8.22 0.53
CA PRO A 22 -10.34 9.57 1.03
C PRO A 22 -8.99 10.09 1.57
N PRO A 23 -8.59 11.32 1.22
CA PRO A 23 -7.33 11.88 1.69
C PRO A 23 -7.38 12.11 3.20
N ILE A 24 -6.25 11.90 3.87
CA ILE A 24 -6.09 12.20 5.30
C ILE A 24 -5.51 13.59 5.48
N ARG A 25 -5.67 14.15 6.67
CA ARG A 25 -4.91 15.34 7.09
C ARG A 25 -3.72 14.96 7.96
N PHE A 26 -2.54 15.44 7.57
CA PHE A 26 -1.30 15.35 8.33
C PHE A 26 -0.65 16.73 8.42
N ASP A 27 -0.34 17.18 9.63
CA ASP A 27 0.22 18.51 9.90
C ASP A 27 -0.52 19.67 9.20
N GLY A 28 -1.85 19.57 9.12
CA GLY A 28 -2.70 20.57 8.45
C GLY A 28 -2.77 20.45 6.93
N GLN A 29 -1.93 19.63 6.29
CA GLN A 29 -1.92 19.40 4.85
C GLN A 29 -2.73 18.15 4.47
N PRO A 30 -3.50 18.17 3.37
CA PRO A 30 -4.12 16.98 2.82
C PRO A 30 -3.05 16.08 2.17
N ILE A 31 -3.17 14.78 2.40
CA ILE A 31 -2.34 13.76 1.78
C ILE A 31 -3.27 12.82 1.02
N ASP A 32 -3.10 12.74 -0.30
CA ASP A 32 -3.80 11.78 -1.14
C ASP A 32 -3.39 10.36 -0.79
N ILE A 33 -4.35 9.44 -0.78
CA ILE A 33 -4.10 8.05 -0.41
C ILE A 33 -4.65 7.14 -1.49
N ARG A 34 -3.81 6.19 -1.91
CA ARG A 34 -4.17 5.16 -2.88
C ARG A 34 -3.81 3.80 -2.32
N LEU A 35 -4.65 2.81 -2.58
CA LEU A 35 -4.38 1.41 -2.27
C LEU A 35 -3.97 0.72 -3.55
N SER A 36 -2.72 0.25 -3.61
CA SER A 36 -2.23 -0.58 -4.70
C SER A 36 -2.37 -2.05 -4.31
N LEU A 37 -3.07 -2.80 -5.14
CA LEU A 37 -3.36 -4.22 -4.98
C LEU A 37 -2.73 -5.00 -6.12
N ARG A 38 -2.15 -6.15 -5.82
CA ARG A 38 -1.73 -7.11 -6.82
C ARG A 38 -2.14 -8.52 -6.42
N ARG A 39 -2.45 -9.33 -7.41
CA ARG A 39 -2.61 -10.77 -7.20
C ARG A 39 -1.24 -11.43 -7.15
N THR A 40 -1.06 -12.35 -6.21
CA THR A 40 0.16 -13.15 -6.05
C THR A 40 -0.01 -14.54 -6.64
N GLU A 41 1.09 -15.22 -6.93
CA GLU A 41 1.10 -16.57 -7.51
C GLU A 41 0.40 -17.60 -6.62
N ASP A 42 0.44 -17.40 -5.30
CA ASP A 42 -0.25 -18.21 -4.29
C ASP A 42 -1.79 -18.04 -4.32
N GLY A 43 -2.31 -17.21 -5.22
CA GLY A 43 -3.74 -16.96 -5.40
C GLY A 43 -4.32 -15.89 -4.49
N PHE A 44 -3.56 -15.41 -3.50
CA PHE A 44 -3.95 -14.31 -2.60
C PHE A 44 -3.72 -12.94 -3.21
N TRP A 45 -4.48 -11.96 -2.73
CA TRP A 45 -4.25 -10.55 -3.00
C TRP A 45 -3.35 -9.95 -1.94
N ARG A 46 -2.38 -9.14 -2.37
CA ARG A 46 -1.55 -8.32 -1.49
C ARG A 46 -1.74 -6.85 -1.82
N GLY A 47 -1.69 -6.03 -0.77
CA GLY A 47 -1.92 -4.61 -0.88
C GLY A 47 -0.89 -3.78 -0.11
N ARG A 48 -0.65 -2.58 -0.61
CA ARG A 48 0.14 -1.53 0.06
C ARG A 48 -0.53 -0.17 -0.10
N ILE A 49 -0.30 0.72 0.85
CA ILE A 49 -0.79 2.09 0.80
C ILE A 49 0.28 2.97 0.16
N LEU A 50 -0.16 3.80 -0.77
CA LEU A 50 0.60 4.87 -1.38
C LEU A 50 0.06 6.18 -0.82
N PHE A 51 0.96 7.03 -0.31
CA PHE A 51 0.67 8.34 0.22
C PHE A 51 1.28 9.39 -0.70
N GLY A 52 0.50 10.44 -0.99
CA GLY A 52 0.87 11.50 -1.92
C GLY A 52 0.58 11.15 -3.38
N ALA A 53 0.69 12.17 -4.22
CA ALA A 53 0.54 12.04 -5.66
C ALA A 53 1.76 11.31 -6.28
N GLU A 54 1.50 10.52 -7.31
CA GLU A 54 2.52 9.74 -8.00
C GLU A 54 3.59 10.63 -8.62
N GLY A 55 4.86 10.25 -8.46
CA GLY A 55 5.98 10.97 -9.04
C GLY A 55 6.32 12.29 -8.33
N THR A 56 5.78 12.52 -7.13
CA THR A 56 6.15 13.65 -6.29
C THR A 56 7.22 13.27 -5.26
N GLU A 57 8.05 14.23 -4.83
CA GLU A 57 9.03 13.99 -3.75
C GLU A 57 8.38 13.61 -2.41
N ALA A 58 7.10 13.93 -2.25
CA ALA A 58 6.31 13.57 -1.08
C ALA A 58 5.71 12.15 -1.16
N GLU A 59 5.90 11.44 -2.28
CA GLU A 59 5.39 10.08 -2.44
C GLU A 59 6.05 9.13 -1.45
N ARG A 60 5.22 8.46 -0.65
CA ARG A 60 5.64 7.40 0.29
C ARG A 60 4.82 6.15 0.03
N SER A 61 5.44 4.99 0.19
CA SER A 61 4.74 3.72 0.07
C SER A 61 5.03 2.83 1.27
N SER A 62 4.00 2.17 1.77
CA SER A 62 4.18 1.10 2.75
C SER A 62 4.74 -0.15 2.07
N ALA A 63 5.25 -1.07 2.89
CA ALA A 63 5.39 -2.46 2.46
C ALA A 63 4.01 -3.09 2.18
N GLU A 64 4.01 -4.29 1.59
CA GLU A 64 2.80 -5.06 1.33
C GLU A 64 2.28 -5.74 2.60
N ILE A 65 1.69 -4.93 3.48
CA ILE A 65 1.23 -5.35 4.80
C ILE A 65 -0.22 -5.84 4.81
N PHE A 66 -0.96 -5.68 3.70
CA PHE A 66 -2.34 -6.15 3.56
C PHE A 66 -2.39 -7.45 2.75
N CYS A 67 -3.25 -8.37 3.16
CA CYS A 67 -3.55 -9.58 2.40
C CYS A 67 -5.02 -10.01 2.54
N ALA A 68 -5.59 -10.57 1.49
CA ALA A 68 -6.92 -11.17 1.51
C ALA A 68 -7.09 -12.22 0.41
N GLY A 69 -8.13 -13.04 0.50
CA GLY A 69 -8.48 -14.03 -0.52
C GLY A 69 -9.03 -13.40 -1.81
N THR A 70 -9.67 -12.23 -1.71
CA THR A 70 -10.21 -11.49 -2.86
C THR A 70 -9.80 -10.02 -2.83
N GLU A 71 -9.82 -9.37 -3.99
CA GLU A 71 -9.57 -7.93 -4.12
C GLU A 71 -10.56 -7.11 -3.28
N GLN A 72 -11.84 -7.48 -3.35
CA GLN A 72 -12.94 -6.78 -2.67
C GLN A 72 -12.80 -6.83 -1.15
N ASP A 73 -12.45 -7.99 -0.59
CA ASP A 73 -12.25 -8.12 0.86
C ASP A 73 -11.11 -7.23 1.35
N LEU A 74 -10.02 -7.16 0.57
CA LEU A 74 -8.87 -6.33 0.89
C LEU A 74 -9.24 -4.84 0.80
N TRP A 75 -9.91 -4.44 -0.28
CA TRP A 75 -10.41 -3.08 -0.46
C TRP A 75 -11.31 -2.65 0.70
N GLN A 76 -12.31 -3.46 1.05
CA GLN A 76 -13.25 -3.15 2.12
C GLN A 76 -12.53 -3.04 3.48
N SER A 77 -11.62 -3.96 3.77
CA SER A 77 -10.83 -3.94 5.02
C SER A 77 -9.98 -2.67 5.17
N VAL A 78 -9.37 -2.22 4.07
CA VAL A 78 -8.57 -0.99 4.06
C VAL A 78 -9.47 0.25 4.12
N ARG A 79 -10.61 0.24 3.42
CA ARG A 79 -11.58 1.34 3.44
C ARG A 79 -12.16 1.59 4.83
N ASP A 80 -12.28 0.54 5.64
CA ASP A 80 -12.76 0.64 7.03
C ASP A 80 -11.69 1.16 8.01
N LEU A 81 -10.44 1.34 7.56
CA LEU A 81 -9.41 2.00 8.37
C LEU A 81 -9.79 3.45 8.62
N ARG A 82 -9.73 3.83 9.89
CA ARG A 82 -9.92 5.23 10.32
C ARG A 82 -8.68 6.07 10.02
N ASP A 83 -8.90 7.37 9.88
CA ASP A 83 -7.86 8.40 9.67
C ASP A 83 -6.62 8.21 10.56
N HIS A 84 -6.80 7.91 11.85
CA HIS A 84 -5.66 7.81 12.77
C HIS A 84 -4.76 6.59 12.49
N HIS A 85 -5.30 5.47 11.99
CA HIS A 85 -4.49 4.33 11.56
C HIS A 85 -3.61 4.69 10.36
N LEU A 86 -4.20 5.37 9.37
CA LEU A 86 -3.50 5.81 8.16
C LEU A 86 -2.47 6.89 8.48
N ARG A 87 -2.78 7.79 9.41
CA ARG A 87 -1.86 8.81 9.91
C ARG A 87 -0.65 8.22 10.62
N ASP A 88 -0.87 7.25 11.50
CA ASP A 88 0.23 6.60 12.23
C ASP A 88 1.07 5.75 11.28
N LEU A 89 0.46 5.09 10.29
CA LEU A 89 1.19 4.42 9.21
C LEU A 89 2.05 5.42 8.42
N TYR A 90 1.48 6.55 7.95
CA TYR A 90 2.24 7.59 7.26
C TYR A 90 3.41 8.11 8.11
N ARG A 91 3.19 8.37 9.41
CA ARG A 91 4.24 8.83 10.33
C ARG A 91 5.39 7.83 10.43
N SER A 92 5.11 6.52 10.38
CA SER A 92 6.15 5.47 10.42
C SER A 92 7.03 5.41 9.17
N LEU A 93 6.59 6.04 8.07
CA LEU A 93 7.28 6.08 6.79
C LEU A 93 8.09 7.37 6.58
N LEU A 94 8.00 8.35 7.50
CA LEU A 94 8.72 9.62 7.46
C LEU A 94 10.21 9.43 7.73
#